data_AF-A0A7C5WYD6-F1
#
_entry.id   AF-A0A7C5WYD6-F1
#
_cell.length_a   1.000
_cell.length_b   1.000
_cell.length_c   1.000
_cell.angle_alpha   90.00
_cell.angle_beta   90.00
_cell.angle_gamma   90.00
#
_symmetry.space_group_name_H-M   'P 1'
#
loop_
_entity.id
_entity.type
_entity.pdbx_description
1 polymer ?
#
loop_
_entity_poly.entity_id
_entity_poly.type
_entity_poly.pdbx_seq_one_letter_code
_entity_poly.pdbx_strand_id
1 'polypeptide(L)' 'MMTPQEQEIEKMQDEITTELRGVFKANMKIFDWDIPENDDRKSAELIIEVMQKAMDALKEEISAGKYDQY' A
#
# COMPACT_ATOMS: atom_id res chain seq x y z
N MET A 1 -15.13 -24.51 -3.85
CA MET A 1 -15.91 -23.32 -4.25
C MET A 1 -15.29 -22.14 -3.54
N MET A 2 -15.04 -21.04 -4.24
CA MET A 2 -14.64 -19.78 -3.61
C MET A 2 -15.83 -19.21 -2.82
N THR A 3 -15.53 -18.56 -1.70
CA THR A 3 -16.47 -17.71 -0.97
C THR A 3 -16.85 -16.48 -1.82
N PRO A 4 -18.01 -15.85 -1.57
CA PRO A 4 -18.37 -14.59 -2.23
C PRO A 4 -17.29 -13.51 -2.09
N GLN A 5 -16.61 -13.47 -0.94
CA GLN A 5 -15.52 -12.54 -0.66
C GLN A 5 -14.29 -12.79 -1.55
N GLU A 6 -13.90 -14.06 -1.69
CA GLU A 6 -12.79 -14.46 -2.56
C GLU A 6 -13.07 -14.14 -4.04
N GLN A 7 -14.33 -14.28 -4.48
CA GLN A 7 -14.72 -13.92 -5.85
C GLN A 7 -14.69 -12.41 -6.10
N GLU A 8 -15.08 -11.60 -5.12
CA GLU A 8 -15.10 -10.15 -5.29
C GLU A 8 -13.69 -9.56 -5.23
N ILE A 9 -12.83 -10.06 -4.34
CA ILE A 9 -11.44 -9.57 -4.27
C ILE A 9 -10.64 -9.90 -5.53
N GLU A 10 -10.92 -11.03 -6.19
CA GLU A 10 -10.30 -11.39 -7.47
C GLU A 10 -10.62 -10.37 -8.57
N LYS A 11 -11.86 -9.86 -8.63
CA LYS A 11 -12.26 -8.82 -9.59
C LYS A 11 -11.62 -7.47 -9.28
N MET A 12 -11.46 -7.16 -7.99
CA MET A 12 -10.94 -5.88 -7.51
C MET A 12 -9.40 -5.82 -7.49
N GLN A 13 -8.71 -6.94 -7.71
CA GLN A 13 -7.26 -7.04 -7.57
C GLN A 13 -6.50 -5.98 -8.38
N ASP A 14 -6.89 -5.77 -9.64
CA ASP A 14 -6.24 -4.81 -10.53
C ASP A 14 -6.46 -3.36 -10.10
N GLU A 15 -7.67 -3.06 -9.58
CA GLU A 15 -8.02 -1.74 -9.07
C GLU A 15 -7.22 -1.43 -7.79
N ILE A 16 -7.23 -2.33 -6.82
CA ILE A 16 -6.46 -2.20 -5.57
C ILE A 16 -4.97 -2.04 -5.87
N THR A 17 -4.43 -2.82 -6.80
CA THR A 17 -3.02 -2.71 -7.21
C THR A 17 -2.72 -1.35 -7.85
N THR A 18 -3.65 -0.82 -8.64
CA THR A 18 -3.53 0.50 -9.28
C THR A 18 -3.54 1.62 -8.24
N GLU A 19 -4.44 1.55 -7.26
CA GLU A 19 -4.53 2.50 -6.16
C GLU A 19 -3.25 2.52 -5.32
N LEU A 20 -2.73 1.35 -4.94
CA LEU A 20 -1.46 1.24 -4.19
C LEU A 20 -0.28 1.89 -4.95
N ARG A 21 -0.20 1.67 -6.27
CA ARG A 21 0.80 2.34 -7.11
C ARG A 21 0.60 3.85 -7.17
N GLY A 22 -0.65 4.31 -7.15
CA GLY A 22 -1.00 5.73 -7.08
C GLY A 22 -0.49 6.38 -5.80
N VAL A 23 -0.75 5.76 -4.65
CA VAL A 23 -0.25 6.22 -3.34
C VAL A 23 1.28 6.24 -3.32
N PHE A 24 1.94 5.18 -3.79
CA PHE A 24 3.41 5.13 -3.88
C PHE A 24 3.97 6.31 -4.70
N LYS A 25 3.43 6.53 -5.91
CA LYS A 25 3.87 7.63 -6.78
C LYS A 25 3.59 9.02 -6.20
N ALA A 26 2.48 9.18 -5.47
CA ALA A 26 2.18 10.44 -4.80
C ALA A 26 3.24 10.77 -3.73
N ASN A 27 3.73 9.76 -3.00
CA ASN A 27 4.79 9.92 -2.00
C ASN A 27 6.18 10.16 -2.60
N MET A 28 6.48 9.57 -3.77
CA MET A 28 7.72 9.86 -4.51
C MET A 28 7.90 11.35 -4.78
N LYS A 29 6.80 12.05 -5.12
CA LYS A 29 6.82 13.49 -5.38
C LYS A 29 7.22 14.34 -4.18
N ILE A 30 7.22 13.82 -2.94
CA ILE A 30 7.69 14.58 -1.78
C ILE A 30 9.20 14.80 -1.90
N PHE A 31 9.94 13.78 -2.33
CA PHE A 31 11.40 13.83 -2.44
C PHE A 31 11.89 14.67 -3.61
N ASP A 32 11.09 14.78 -4.68
CA ASP A 32 11.39 15.61 -5.87
C ASP A 32 11.49 17.11 -5.55
N TRP A 33 10.77 17.60 -4.53
CA TRP A 33 10.72 19.03 -4.20
C TRP A 33 11.73 19.41 -3.12
N ASP A 34 12.03 18.48 -2.21
CA ASP A 34 12.73 18.80 -0.96
C ASP A 34 14.22 18.39 -0.96
N ILE A 35 14.70 17.64 -1.97
CA ILE A 35 16.08 17.12 -2.00
C ILE A 35 16.81 17.53 -3.30
N PRO A 36 17.80 18.44 -3.23
CA PRO A 36 18.74 18.67 -4.32
C PRO A 36 19.53 17.39 -4.63
N GLU A 37 19.68 17.04 -5.91
CA GLU A 37 20.38 15.82 -6.36
C GLU A 37 19.79 14.52 -5.79
N ASN A 38 18.45 14.41 -5.79
CA ASN A 38 17.74 13.24 -5.29
C ASN A 38 18.21 11.92 -5.93
N ASP A 39 18.49 10.92 -5.09
CA ASP A 39 18.59 9.53 -5.52
C ASP A 39 17.18 8.93 -5.52
N ASP A 40 16.51 9.01 -6.67
CA ASP A 40 15.14 8.53 -6.86
C ASP A 40 14.96 7.07 -6.45
N ARG A 41 15.99 6.23 -6.65
CA ARG A 41 15.94 4.82 -6.26
C ARG A 41 15.94 4.70 -4.76
N LYS A 42 16.83 5.41 -4.07
CA LYS A 42 16.89 5.35 -2.61
C LYS A 42 15.61 5.85 -1.97
N SER A 43 15.03 6.93 -2.52
CA SER A 43 13.74 7.47 -2.09
C SER A 43 12.60 6.46 -2.30
N ALA A 44 12.56 5.79 -3.46
CA ALA A 44 11.61 4.70 -3.74
C ALA A 44 11.72 3.54 -2.74
N GLU A 45 12.95 3.09 -2.43
CA GLU A 45 13.21 2.02 -1.46
C GLU A 45 12.73 2.39 -0.05
N LEU A 46 12.94 3.64 0.37
CA LEU A 46 12.46 4.12 1.68
C LEU A 46 10.93 4.22 1.75
N ILE A 47 10.28 4.72 0.69
CA ILE A 47 8.82 4.82 0.64
C ILE A 47 8.19 3.43 0.73
N ILE A 48 8.67 2.46 -0.06
CA ILE A 48 8.07 1.12 -0.06
C ILE A 48 8.28 0.42 1.29
N GLU A 49 9.39 0.68 1.99
CA GLU A 49 9.62 0.16 3.34
C GLU A 49 8.58 0.70 4.35
N VAL A 50 8.28 2.00 4.30
CA VAL A 50 7.25 2.62 5.15
C VAL A 50 5.86 2.09 4.82
N MET A 51 5.53 1.97 3.53
CA MET A 51 4.26 1.39 3.08
C MET A 51 4.11 -0.05 3.55
N GLN A 52 5.17 -0.85 3.49
CA GLN A 52 5.17 -2.24 3.97
C GLN A 52 4.88 -2.31 5.47
N LYS A 53 5.56 -1.47 6.28
CA LYS A 53 5.30 -1.40 7.74
C LYS A 53 3.85 -1.03 8.05
N ALA A 54 3.27 -0.09 7.31
CA ALA A 54 1.86 0.28 7.46
C ALA A 54 0.91 -0.86 7.09
N MET A 55 1.18 -1.57 5.99
CA MET A 55 0.40 -2.76 5.60
C MET A 55 0.52 -3.89 6.63
N ASP A 56 1.69 -4.09 7.23
CA ASP A 56 1.87 -5.10 8.26
C ASP A 56 1.11 -4.74 9.54
N ALA A 57 1.08 -3.47 9.93
CA ALA A 57 0.23 -3.01 11.02
C ALA A 57 -1.26 -3.30 10.74
N LEU A 58 -1.76 -3.04 9.52
CA LEU A 58 -3.15 -3.38 9.15
C LEU A 58 -3.44 -4.88 9.29
N LYS A 59 -2.48 -5.75 8.97
CA LYS A 59 -2.64 -7.21 9.19
C LYS A 59 -2.75 -7.56 10.67
N GLU A 60 -1.96 -6.90 11.52
CA GLU A 60 -2.06 -7.08 12.98
C GLU A 60 -3.43 -6.62 13.49
N GLU A 61 -3.94 -5.50 12.98
CA GLU A 61 -5.26 -4.97 13.33
C GLU A 61 -6.41 -5.90 12.92
N ILE A 62 -6.33 -6.47 11.71
CA ILE A 62 -7.28 -7.50 11.25
C ILE A 62 -7.21 -8.73 12.15
N SER A 63 -6.00 -9.21 12.47
CA SER A 63 -5.81 -10.39 13.33
C SER A 63 -6.30 -10.15 14.77
N ALA A 64 -6.31 -8.90 15.22
CA ALA A 64 -6.85 -8.47 16.50
C ALA A 64 -8.39 -8.29 16.49
N GLY A 65 -9.06 -8.54 15.36
CA GLY A 65 -10.51 -8.43 15.22
C GLY A 65 -11.03 -6.99 15.14
N LYS A 66 -10.17 -5.99 14.87
CA LYS A 66 -10.60 -4.57 14.82
C LYS A 66 -11.65 -4.29 13.75
N TYR A 67 -11.77 -5.17 12.76
CA TYR A 67 -12.67 -5.02 11.61
C TYR A 67 -13.80 -6.06 11.57
N ASP A 68 -13.98 -6.88 12.60
CA ASP A 68 -14.98 -7.96 12.62
C ASP A 68 -16.44 -7.45 12.53
N GLN A 69 -16.65 -6.14 12.74
CA GLN A 69 -17.96 -5.47 12.71
C GLN A 69 -18.00 -4.28 11.74
N TYR A 70 -17.01 -4.17 10.85
CA TYR A 70 -16.93 -3.07 9.89
C TYR A 70 -17.76 -3.33 8.62
#